data_AF-A0A8B8XEL8-F1
#
_entry.id   AF-A0A8B8XEL8-F1
#
_cell.length_a   1.000
_cell.length_b   1.000
_cell.length_c   1.000
_cell.angle_alpha   90.00
_cell.angle_beta   90.00
_cell.angle_gamma   90.00
#
_symmetry.space_group_name_H-M   'P 1'
#
loop_
_entity.id
_entity.type
_entity.pdbx_description
1 polymer ?
#
loop_
_entity_poly.entity_id
_entity_poly.type
_entity_poly.pdbx_seq_one_letter_code
_entity_poly.pdbx_strand_id
1 'polypeptide(L)'
;MVEEFDSSPNFNEGNVHISTELRLECHGDLVREAIEAFLEQTFLVELVEAPQRAEISDLSSQNCSLGGGQSATAVVPSRNGMILKPHSHKDWQGRVATWFNQPVRRRKGRQVTVRLSAPRPAPPSGLLQPVVRCPTVRYHTKVGAGRGFSLEELRVAGIHKKVAQTIGISVDPRRQNKCTESLPANVQRRKEYRSELILFPRKPSAPKKGDSTAEELKLATQLTGPVMPIRHVYKKKARVITEEEKNFKVVASRRMTCAITWLFGIPAKRAKEAAEQDVEKKK
;
A
#
# COMPACT_ATOMS: atom_id res chain seq x y z
N MET A 1 -41.04 27.25 49.47
CA MET A 1 -39.96 26.64 48.67
C MET A 1 -40.66 25.93 47.52
N VAL A 2 -41.00 26.57 46.39
CA VAL A 2 -40.15 27.25 45.37
C VAL A 2 -38.87 26.43 45.13
N GLU A 3 -38.56 25.89 43.95
CA GLU A 3 -38.76 26.38 42.58
C GLU A 3 -38.89 25.24 41.54
N GLU A 4 -39.84 25.41 40.60
CA GLU A 4 -39.72 24.98 39.20
C GLU A 4 -38.92 26.06 38.45
N PHE A 5 -37.99 25.67 37.58
CA PHE A 5 -37.51 26.52 36.49
C PHE A 5 -37.11 25.67 35.28
N ASP A 6 -38.06 25.51 34.37
CA ASP A 6 -37.80 25.30 32.94
C ASP A 6 -37.18 26.58 32.37
N SER A 7 -36.10 26.47 31.62
CA SER A 7 -35.57 27.55 30.79
C SER A 7 -34.68 27.00 29.66
N SER A 8 -35.29 26.83 28.49
CA SER A 8 -34.57 26.87 27.22
C SER A 8 -34.24 28.33 26.87
N PRO A 9 -33.10 28.60 26.19
CA PRO A 9 -33.02 29.76 25.32
C PRO A 9 -32.66 29.36 23.89
N ASN A 10 -33.57 29.69 22.96
CA ASN A 10 -33.27 29.93 21.57
C ASN A 10 -32.58 31.30 21.45
N PHE A 11 -31.37 31.38 20.86
CA PHE A 11 -30.96 32.49 19.97
C PHE A 11 -29.56 32.25 19.38
N ASN A 12 -29.45 32.09 18.07
CA ASN A 12 -28.71 32.99 17.15
C ASN A 12 -28.23 32.28 15.88
N GLU A 13 -28.88 32.62 14.78
CA GLU A 13 -28.31 32.61 13.45
C GLU A 13 -27.24 33.70 13.38
N GLY A 14 -26.00 33.32 13.03
CA GLY A 14 -24.89 34.26 13.00
C GLY A 14 -23.59 33.62 12.50
N ASN A 15 -23.40 33.70 11.18
CA ASN A 15 -22.12 33.96 10.52
C ASN A 15 -20.96 32.93 10.70
N VAL A 16 -20.83 32.01 9.74
CA VAL A 16 -19.55 31.32 9.45
C VAL A 16 -19.17 31.61 7.99
N HIS A 17 -18.78 32.86 7.73
CA HIS A 17 -17.91 33.19 6.60
C HIS A 17 -16.46 33.07 7.06
N ILE A 18 -15.88 31.86 6.94
CA ILE A 18 -14.43 31.64 7.04
C ILE A 18 -14.04 30.66 5.92
N SER A 19 -13.58 31.26 4.82
CA SER A 19 -12.41 30.81 4.04
C SER A 19 -12.51 29.47 3.30
N THR A 20 -13.31 29.39 2.25
CA THR A 20 -13.19 28.37 1.19
C THR A 20 -12.16 28.74 0.10
N GLU A 21 -11.43 29.84 0.24
CA GLU A 21 -10.54 30.38 -0.80
C GLU A 21 -9.09 29.85 -0.83
N LEU A 22 -8.65 28.99 0.11
CA LEU A 22 -7.26 28.50 0.10
C LEU A 22 -7.08 27.04 -0.37
N ARG A 23 -8.10 26.41 -0.97
CA ARG A 23 -8.04 24.97 -1.31
C ARG A 23 -7.86 24.65 -2.79
N LEU A 24 -7.94 25.64 -3.68
CA LEU A 24 -7.82 25.44 -5.13
C LEU A 24 -6.43 25.71 -5.71
N GLU A 25 -5.52 26.31 -4.95
CA GLU A 25 -4.16 26.60 -5.42
C GLU A 25 -3.21 25.38 -5.23
N CYS A 26 -3.30 24.65 -4.12
CA CYS A 26 -2.35 23.58 -3.79
C CYS A 26 -2.38 22.35 -4.72
N HIS A 27 -3.41 22.16 -5.54
CA HIS A 27 -3.51 21.00 -6.43
C HIS A 27 -2.87 21.22 -7.80
N GLY A 28 -2.68 22.48 -8.22
CA GLY A 28 -2.02 22.82 -9.48
C GLY A 28 -0.50 22.71 -9.39
N ASP A 29 0.07 23.12 -8.27
CA ASP A 29 1.52 23.15 -8.05
C ASP A 29 2.11 21.73 -7.96
N LEU A 30 1.40 20.81 -7.32
CA LEU A 30 1.81 19.39 -7.22
C LEU A 30 1.82 18.66 -8.57
N VAL A 31 1.04 19.12 -9.55
CA VAL A 31 1.02 18.51 -10.89
C VAL A 31 2.16 19.05 -11.75
N ARG A 32 2.56 20.31 -11.57
CA ARG A 32 3.74 20.89 -12.24
C ARG A 32 5.05 20.29 -11.72
N GLU A 33 5.22 20.20 -10.40
CA GLU A 33 6.41 19.55 -9.79
C GLU A 33 6.56 18.08 -10.23
N ALA A 34 5.45 17.36 -10.37
CA ALA A 34 5.46 15.96 -10.81
C ALA A 34 5.84 15.79 -12.29
N ILE A 35 5.61 16.80 -13.14
CA ILE A 35 5.96 16.78 -14.57
C ILE A 35 7.43 17.20 -14.77
N GLU A 36 7.92 18.17 -14.01
CA GLU A 36 9.34 18.58 -14.07
C GLU A 36 10.28 17.49 -13.53
N ALA A 37 9.91 16.82 -12.43
CA ALA A 37 10.68 15.67 -11.91
C ALA A 37 10.71 14.47 -12.87
N PHE A 38 9.71 14.33 -13.75
CA PHE A 38 9.66 13.27 -14.76
C PHE A 38 10.54 13.58 -15.97
N LEU A 39 10.76 14.86 -16.29
CA LEU A 39 11.63 15.30 -17.38
C LEU A 39 13.11 15.32 -16.98
N GLU A 40 13.45 15.56 -15.72
CA GLU A 40 14.85 15.50 -15.25
C GLU A 40 15.39 14.07 -15.08
N GLN A 41 14.54 13.08 -14.78
CA GLN A 41 14.96 11.67 -14.67
C GLN A 41 15.22 10.99 -16.01
N THR A 42 14.78 11.58 -17.13
CA THR A 42 14.99 11.04 -18.47
C THR A 42 16.22 11.59 -19.18
N PHE A 43 16.88 12.63 -18.63
CA PHE A 43 18.00 13.32 -19.29
C PHE A 43 19.40 13.02 -18.72
N LEU A 44 19.52 12.20 -17.66
CA LEU A 44 20.80 11.93 -16.96
C LEU A 44 21.31 10.47 -17.05
N VAL A 45 20.89 9.69 -18.04
CA VAL A 45 21.36 8.30 -18.23
C VAL A 45 22.20 8.13 -19.52
N GLU A 46 22.48 9.20 -20.26
CA GLU A 46 23.12 9.12 -21.60
C GLU A 46 24.54 9.72 -21.70
N LEU A 47 25.32 9.73 -20.62
CA LEU A 47 26.77 9.97 -20.68
C LEU A 47 27.47 9.13 -19.60
N VAL A 48 28.12 8.03 -20.01
CA VAL A 48 29.43 7.50 -19.55
C VAL A 48 29.62 6.10 -20.16
N GLU A 49 30.25 6.05 -21.34
CA GLU A 49 30.97 4.89 -21.90
C GLU A 49 32.35 4.80 -21.21
N ALA A 50 32.75 3.68 -20.57
CA ALA A 50 33.41 2.48 -21.12
C ALA A 50 34.90 2.39 -20.65
N PRO A 51 35.50 1.18 -20.58
CA PRO A 51 36.59 0.85 -19.67
C PRO A 51 37.98 0.79 -20.35
N GLN A 52 39.04 1.01 -19.58
CA GLN A 52 40.40 0.60 -19.95
C GLN A 52 41.01 -0.26 -18.85
N ARG A 53 41.41 -1.49 -19.20
CA ARG A 53 42.41 -2.24 -18.44
C ARG A 53 43.18 -3.14 -19.40
N ALA A 54 44.42 -2.75 -19.65
CA ALA A 54 45.40 -3.52 -20.39
C ALA A 54 46.08 -4.53 -19.46
N GLU A 55 46.21 -5.75 -19.99
CA GLU A 55 47.32 -6.71 -19.97
C GLU A 55 48.13 -6.96 -18.68
N ILE A 56 48.28 -8.26 -18.36
CA ILE A 56 49.58 -8.97 -18.35
C ILE A 56 49.31 -10.47 -18.52
N SER A 57 50.29 -11.09 -19.18
CA SER A 57 50.39 -12.33 -19.95
C SER A 57 50.44 -13.67 -19.20
N ASP A 58 50.00 -14.70 -19.94
CA ASP A 58 50.59 -16.03 -20.17
C ASP A 58 51.22 -16.83 -19.02
N LEU A 59 50.73 -18.06 -18.83
CA LEU A 59 51.41 -19.27 -19.31
C LEU A 59 50.69 -20.56 -18.88
N SER A 60 50.66 -21.51 -19.81
CA SER A 60 50.58 -22.98 -19.61
C SER A 60 49.20 -23.53 -19.19
N SER A 61 48.68 -24.65 -19.70
CA SER A 61 49.13 -25.60 -20.73
C SER A 61 47.92 -26.47 -21.10
N GLN A 62 47.73 -26.67 -22.40
CA GLN A 62 47.41 -27.94 -23.06
C GLN A 62 46.29 -28.85 -22.52
N ASN A 63 45.41 -29.16 -23.49
CA ASN A 63 44.58 -30.36 -23.64
C ASN A 63 43.18 -30.32 -23.01
N CYS A 64 42.16 -30.12 -23.85
CA CYS A 64 41.34 -31.24 -24.33
C CYS A 64 40.38 -30.80 -25.44
N SER A 65 40.29 -31.67 -26.44
CA SER A 65 39.65 -31.50 -27.74
C SER A 65 38.16 -31.86 -27.72
N LEU A 66 37.45 -31.36 -28.74
CA LEU A 66 36.21 -31.87 -29.37
C LEU A 66 34.88 -31.17 -29.01
N GLY A 67 34.37 -30.42 -29.99
CA GLY A 67 32.98 -30.60 -30.44
C GLY A 67 32.08 -29.38 -30.52
N GLY A 68 32.00 -28.76 -31.70
CA GLY A 68 30.72 -28.24 -32.22
C GLY A 68 30.45 -26.75 -32.08
N GLY A 69 31.15 -25.91 -32.86
CA GLY A 69 30.65 -24.60 -33.23
C GLY A 69 29.39 -24.75 -34.07
N GLN A 70 28.24 -24.36 -33.54
CA GLN A 70 27.02 -24.20 -34.35
C GLN A 70 27.12 -22.85 -35.06
N SER A 71 27.44 -22.90 -36.35
CA SER A 71 27.24 -21.81 -37.29
C SER A 71 25.81 -21.29 -37.17
N ALA A 72 25.64 -19.98 -36.98
CA ALA A 72 24.35 -19.32 -37.05
C ALA A 72 23.78 -19.46 -38.48
N THR A 73 23.05 -20.55 -38.74
CA THR A 73 22.21 -20.66 -39.93
C THR A 73 21.10 -19.62 -39.80
N ALA A 74 21.10 -18.61 -40.67
CA ALA A 74 19.97 -17.71 -40.82
C ALA A 74 18.74 -18.56 -41.16
N VAL A 75 17.84 -18.75 -40.20
CA VAL A 75 16.58 -19.46 -40.42
C VAL A 75 15.74 -18.57 -41.32
N VAL A 76 15.73 -18.89 -42.62
CA VAL A 76 14.80 -18.29 -43.56
C VAL A 76 13.40 -18.79 -43.17
N PRO A 77 12.44 -17.90 -42.89
CA PRO A 77 11.09 -18.31 -42.50
C PRO A 77 10.48 -19.15 -43.62
N SER A 78 10.04 -20.37 -43.29
CA SER A 78 9.37 -21.26 -44.23
C SER A 78 7.86 -21.10 -44.11
N ARG A 79 7.20 -20.95 -45.27
CA ARG A 79 5.74 -20.76 -45.40
C ARG A 79 5.24 -19.58 -44.53
N ASN A 80 3.95 -19.55 -44.22
CA ASN A 80 3.36 -18.54 -43.35
C ASN A 80 3.44 -19.00 -41.89
N GLY A 81 4.28 -18.33 -41.09
CA GLY A 81 4.47 -18.59 -39.67
C GLY A 81 4.59 -17.31 -38.87
N MET A 82 4.44 -17.40 -37.55
CA MET A 82 4.54 -16.23 -36.67
C MET A 82 5.97 -15.68 -36.67
N ILE A 83 6.12 -14.36 -36.85
CA ILE A 83 7.41 -13.70 -36.75
C ILE A 83 7.82 -13.70 -35.27
N LEU A 84 8.73 -14.62 -34.92
CA LEU A 84 9.26 -14.75 -33.57
C LEU A 84 10.41 -13.75 -33.36
N LYS A 85 10.47 -13.16 -32.16
CA LYS A 85 11.63 -12.40 -31.67
C LYS A 85 12.28 -13.15 -30.50
N PRO A 86 13.03 -14.25 -30.76
CA PRO A 86 13.70 -14.99 -29.69
C PRO A 86 14.83 -14.14 -29.09
N HIS A 87 14.81 -13.93 -27.78
CA HIS A 87 15.82 -13.11 -27.09
C HIS A 87 17.03 -13.95 -26.65
N SER A 88 17.58 -14.73 -27.59
CA SER A 88 18.70 -15.67 -27.35
C SER A 88 19.98 -15.26 -28.11
N HIS A 89 20.09 -13.98 -28.50
CA HIS A 89 21.21 -13.44 -29.28
C HIS A 89 22.47 -13.08 -28.46
N LYS A 90 22.34 -13.02 -27.12
CA LYS A 90 23.47 -12.81 -26.20
C LYS A 90 23.99 -14.15 -25.71
N ASP A 91 25.15 -14.15 -25.05
CA ASP A 91 25.64 -15.33 -24.33
C ASP A 91 24.75 -15.64 -23.11
N TRP A 92 23.67 -16.38 -23.37
CA TRP A 92 22.69 -16.80 -22.38
C TRP A 92 23.07 -18.12 -21.71
N GLN A 93 23.90 -18.95 -22.36
CA GLN A 93 24.29 -20.27 -21.87
C GLN A 93 25.08 -20.17 -20.56
N GLY A 94 25.95 -19.15 -20.43
CA GLY A 94 26.67 -18.87 -19.19
C GLY A 94 25.81 -18.37 -18.02
N ARG A 95 24.55 -17.98 -18.26
CA ARG A 95 23.64 -17.39 -17.25
C ARG A 95 22.38 -18.21 -17.02
N VAL A 96 22.42 -19.51 -17.35
CA VAL A 96 21.29 -20.42 -17.15
C VAL A 96 21.12 -20.72 -15.66
N ALA A 97 20.07 -20.17 -15.05
CA ALA A 97 19.69 -20.51 -13.69
C ALA A 97 18.96 -21.87 -13.64
N THR A 98 19.64 -22.90 -13.14
CA THR A 98 19.04 -24.22 -12.92
C THR A 98 18.32 -24.30 -11.56
N TRP A 99 17.20 -25.05 -11.52
CA TRP A 99 16.33 -25.13 -10.34
C TRP A 99 16.45 -26.45 -9.55
N PHE A 100 17.51 -27.24 -9.77
CA PHE A 100 17.75 -28.50 -9.04
C PHE A 100 17.87 -28.30 -7.52
N ASN A 101 18.24 -27.11 -7.07
CA ASN A 101 18.35 -26.74 -5.66
C ASN A 101 17.01 -26.35 -5.00
N GLN A 102 15.89 -26.32 -5.74
CA GLN A 102 14.56 -25.98 -5.22
C GLN A 102 14.13 -26.80 -3.97
N PRO A 103 14.25 -28.15 -3.93
CA PRO A 103 13.90 -28.93 -2.73
C PRO A 103 14.80 -28.60 -1.53
N VAL A 104 16.10 -28.39 -1.77
CA VAL A 104 17.06 -28.03 -0.72
C VAL A 104 16.75 -26.63 -0.16
N ARG A 105 16.46 -25.66 -1.03
CA ARG A 105 16.02 -24.30 -0.62
C ARG A 105 14.75 -24.36 0.23
N ARG A 106 13.76 -25.18 -0.15
CA ARG A 106 12.53 -25.38 0.63
C ARG A 106 12.78 -25.99 2.01
N ARG A 107 13.64 -27.02 2.09
CA ARG A 107 14.02 -27.65 3.37
C ARG A 107 14.77 -26.68 4.29
N LYS A 108 15.74 -25.94 3.75
CA LYS A 108 16.48 -24.90 4.50
C LYS A 108 15.54 -23.81 5.02
N GLY A 109 14.61 -23.34 4.19
CA GLY A 109 13.60 -22.36 4.60
C GLY A 109 12.77 -22.85 5.80
N ARG A 110 12.28 -24.09 5.75
CA ARG A 110 11.55 -24.71 6.87
C ARG A 110 12.38 -24.79 8.15
N GLN A 111 13.65 -25.20 8.06
CA GLN A 111 14.54 -25.28 9.22
C GLN A 111 14.80 -23.90 9.84
N VAL A 112 14.97 -22.86 9.03
CA VAL A 112 15.11 -21.48 9.52
C VAL A 112 13.83 -21.04 10.24
N THR A 113 12.65 -21.31 9.68
CA THR A 113 11.37 -21.01 10.34
C THR A 113 11.23 -21.72 11.69
N VAL A 114 11.56 -23.02 11.76
CA VAL A 114 11.51 -23.81 13.00
C VAL A 114 12.49 -23.27 14.05
N ARG A 115 13.70 -22.88 13.63
CA ARG A 115 14.69 -22.26 14.53
C ARG A 115 14.26 -20.90 15.05
N LEU A 116 13.52 -20.12 14.26
CA LEU A 116 12.98 -18.83 14.69
C LEU A 116 11.76 -18.99 15.62
N SER A 117 11.03 -20.10 15.53
CA SER A 117 9.85 -20.37 16.39
C SER A 117 10.19 -20.90 17.79
N ALA A 118 11.34 -21.52 17.99
CA ALA A 118 11.79 -22.01 19.30
C ALA A 118 12.76 -21.00 19.94
N PRO A 119 12.71 -20.64 21.25
CA PRO A 119 11.82 -20.98 22.37
C PRO A 119 11.04 -19.73 22.85
N ARG A 120 10.46 -18.93 21.94
CA ARG A 120 9.75 -17.70 22.33
C ARG A 120 8.24 -17.97 22.39
N PRO A 121 7.51 -17.50 23.42
CA PRO A 121 6.05 -17.55 23.43
C PRO A 121 5.41 -16.64 22.35
N ALA A 122 6.20 -15.84 21.63
CA ALA A 122 5.73 -14.99 20.54
C ALA A 122 5.36 -15.79 19.28
N PRO A 123 4.30 -15.40 18.56
CA PRO A 123 3.85 -16.12 17.37
C PRO A 123 4.91 -16.07 16.24
N PRO A 124 5.13 -17.19 15.53
CA PRO A 124 6.14 -17.29 14.46
C PRO A 124 5.81 -16.45 13.22
N SER A 125 4.56 -16.00 13.09
CA SER A 125 4.07 -15.15 12.00
C SER A 125 4.66 -13.72 11.99
N GLY A 126 5.34 -13.30 13.06
CA GLY A 126 5.89 -11.96 13.18
C GLY A 126 4.89 -10.93 13.73
N LEU A 127 5.18 -9.66 13.48
CA LEU A 127 4.48 -8.50 14.06
C LEU A 127 3.05 -8.33 13.51
N LEU A 128 2.14 -7.78 14.32
CA LEU A 128 0.81 -7.41 13.86
C LEU A 128 0.89 -6.32 12.77
N GLN A 129 0.19 -6.57 11.67
CA GLN A 129 0.06 -5.66 10.52
C GLN A 129 -1.35 -5.05 10.44
N PRO A 130 -1.47 -3.78 10.01
CA PRO A 130 -2.76 -3.10 9.86
C PRO A 130 -3.51 -3.57 8.60
N VAL A 131 -4.79 -3.22 8.54
CA VAL A 131 -5.66 -3.43 7.39
C VAL A 131 -5.47 -2.27 6.42
N VAL A 132 -5.06 -2.56 5.18
CA VAL A 132 -4.76 -1.54 4.17
C VAL A 132 -5.41 -1.88 2.82
N ARG A 133 -5.95 -0.86 2.14
CA ARG A 133 -6.48 -0.95 0.76
C ARG A 133 -5.34 -0.82 -0.24
N CYS A 134 -5.38 -1.59 -1.34
CA CYS A 134 -4.39 -1.44 -2.41
C CYS A 134 -4.59 -0.13 -3.18
N PRO A 135 -3.52 0.49 -3.73
CA PRO A 135 -3.57 1.88 -4.20
C PRO A 135 -4.22 2.08 -5.58
N THR A 136 -4.23 1.07 -6.46
CA THR A 136 -4.66 1.27 -7.86
C THR A 136 -6.14 0.94 -8.09
N VAL A 137 -6.73 1.51 -9.14
CA VAL A 137 -8.13 1.25 -9.56
C VAL A 137 -8.39 -0.24 -9.84
N ARG A 138 -7.36 -1.01 -10.22
CA ARG A 138 -7.53 -2.47 -10.41
C ARG A 138 -7.64 -3.23 -9.08
N TYR A 139 -7.03 -2.72 -8.01
CA TYR A 139 -6.84 -3.46 -6.77
C TYR A 139 -7.47 -2.83 -5.52
N HIS A 140 -8.01 -1.60 -5.58
CA HIS A 140 -8.57 -0.91 -4.40
C HIS A 140 -9.72 -1.65 -3.71
N THR A 141 -10.40 -2.56 -4.42
CA THR A 141 -11.42 -3.44 -3.84
C THR A 141 -10.83 -4.47 -2.89
N LYS A 142 -9.57 -4.88 -3.11
CA LYS A 142 -8.82 -5.81 -2.26
C LYS A 142 -8.26 -5.09 -1.05
N VAL A 143 -8.21 -5.82 0.05
CA VAL A 143 -7.57 -5.38 1.30
C VAL A 143 -6.45 -6.35 1.61
N GLY A 144 -5.39 -5.88 2.21
CA GLY A 144 -4.27 -6.72 2.62
C GLY A 144 -3.69 -6.28 3.94
N ALA A 145 -2.72 -7.06 4.39
CA ALA A 145 -1.89 -6.67 5.51
C ALA A 145 -0.86 -5.62 5.03
N GLY A 146 -0.86 -4.47 5.68
CA GLY A 146 0.08 -3.39 5.38
C GLY A 146 1.45 -3.59 6.03
N ARG A 147 2.38 -2.68 5.76
CA ARG A 147 3.72 -2.70 6.37
C ARG A 147 3.68 -2.49 7.88
N GLY A 148 2.91 -1.50 8.36
CA GLY A 148 2.83 -1.15 9.78
C GLY A 148 1.79 -0.06 10.09
N PHE A 149 1.41 0.05 11.36
CA PHE A 149 0.46 1.03 11.86
C PHE A 149 1.02 2.45 11.75
N SER A 150 0.14 3.40 11.43
CA SER A 150 0.48 4.82 11.39
C SER A 150 0.65 5.39 12.80
N LEU A 151 1.36 6.51 12.93
CA LEU A 151 1.54 7.18 14.22
C LEU A 151 0.24 7.73 14.80
N GLU A 152 -0.72 8.06 13.93
CA GLU A 152 -2.03 8.59 14.33
C GLU A 152 -2.91 7.50 14.94
N GLU A 153 -3.01 6.33 14.28
CA GLU A 153 -3.72 5.16 14.83
C GLU A 153 -3.14 4.74 16.20
N LEU A 154 -1.81 4.79 16.35
CA LEU A 154 -1.15 4.47 17.61
C LEU A 154 -1.46 5.49 18.70
N ARG A 155 -1.48 6.78 18.35
CA ARG A 155 -1.85 7.88 19.27
C ARG A 155 -3.29 7.76 19.73
N VAL A 156 -4.24 7.62 18.80
CA VAL A 156 -5.68 7.53 19.11
C VAL A 156 -5.98 6.39 20.07
N ALA A 157 -5.30 5.26 19.89
CA ALA A 157 -5.54 4.13 20.76
C ALA A 157 -4.62 4.12 22.00
N GLY A 158 -3.68 5.05 22.14
CA GLY A 158 -2.91 5.27 23.38
C GLY A 158 -1.69 4.36 23.57
N ILE A 159 -0.98 4.01 22.47
CA ILE A 159 0.28 3.27 22.55
C ILE A 159 1.42 4.12 21.98
N HIS A 160 2.50 4.24 22.73
CA HIS A 160 3.70 4.90 22.26
C HIS A 160 4.44 4.06 21.21
N LYS A 161 4.94 4.69 20.14
CA LYS A 161 5.59 4.01 18.99
C LYS A 161 6.72 3.04 19.36
N LYS A 162 7.51 3.36 20.40
CA LYS A 162 8.60 2.49 20.88
C LYS A 162 8.07 1.26 21.62
N VAL A 163 6.98 1.42 22.38
CA VAL A 163 6.35 0.34 23.14
C VAL A 163 5.62 -0.62 22.20
N ALA A 164 5.01 -0.09 21.12
CA ALA A 164 4.34 -0.89 20.10
C ALA A 164 5.26 -1.98 19.51
N GLN A 165 6.49 -1.63 19.13
CA GLN A 165 7.45 -2.59 18.56
C GLN A 165 7.84 -3.69 19.55
N THR A 166 8.01 -3.36 20.83
CA THR A 166 8.32 -4.33 21.89
C THR A 166 7.18 -5.33 22.12
N ILE A 167 5.94 -4.85 22.02
CA ILE A 167 4.72 -5.64 22.21
C ILE A 167 4.39 -6.54 20.98
N GLY A 168 5.06 -6.32 19.86
CA GLY A 168 4.84 -7.09 18.65
C GLY A 168 3.91 -6.41 17.62
N ILE A 169 3.81 -5.08 17.65
CA ILE A 169 3.02 -4.30 16.70
C ILE A 169 3.97 -3.62 15.70
N SER A 170 3.74 -3.80 14.41
CA SER A 170 4.54 -3.14 13.37
C SER A 170 4.20 -1.66 13.27
N VAL A 171 5.20 -0.79 13.12
CA VAL A 171 5.03 0.66 13.05
C VAL A 171 5.58 1.18 11.72
N ASP A 172 4.78 1.94 10.99
CA ASP A 172 5.23 2.68 9.80
C ASP A 172 4.99 4.18 9.97
N PRO A 173 6.05 4.97 10.24
CA PRO A 173 5.91 6.41 10.43
C PRO A 173 5.60 7.17 9.13
N ARG A 174 5.77 6.55 7.94
CA ARG A 174 5.54 7.22 6.65
C ARG A 174 4.08 7.23 6.23
N ARG A 175 3.26 6.32 6.78
CA ARG A 175 1.86 6.17 6.36
C ARG A 175 0.98 7.25 7.00
N GLN A 176 0.19 7.93 6.17
CA GLN A 176 -0.79 8.92 6.58
C GLN A 176 -2.21 8.38 6.38
N ASN A 177 -3.15 8.77 7.25
CA ASN A 177 -4.57 8.44 7.06
C ASN A 177 -5.26 9.61 6.37
N LYS A 178 -5.90 9.32 5.24
CA LYS A 178 -6.73 10.29 4.50
C LYS A 178 -8.23 10.02 4.67
N CYS A 179 -8.59 8.80 5.07
CA CYS A 179 -9.98 8.35 5.17
C CYS A 179 -10.39 8.20 6.64
N THR A 180 -11.60 8.66 6.95
CA THR A 180 -12.23 8.53 8.27
C THR A 180 -12.54 7.08 8.62
N GLU A 181 -12.81 6.22 7.65
CA GLU A 181 -13.21 4.81 7.89
C GLU A 181 -12.04 3.88 8.22
N SER A 182 -10.86 4.12 7.63
CA SER A 182 -9.70 3.23 7.84
C SER A 182 -9.07 3.40 9.22
N LEU A 183 -9.13 4.61 9.77
CA LEU A 183 -8.60 4.94 11.08
C LEU A 183 -9.26 4.11 12.22
N PRO A 184 -10.60 4.13 12.41
CA PRO A 184 -11.27 3.35 13.45
C PRO A 184 -11.13 1.85 13.22
N ALA A 185 -11.14 1.36 11.98
CA ALA A 185 -10.95 -0.06 11.69
C ALA A 185 -9.58 -0.57 12.19
N ASN A 186 -8.51 0.19 11.96
CA ASN A 186 -7.18 -0.17 12.44
C ASN A 186 -7.01 0.06 13.95
N VAL A 187 -7.63 1.10 14.49
CA VAL A 187 -7.68 1.34 15.95
C VAL A 187 -8.39 0.18 16.66
N GLN A 188 -9.53 -0.26 16.15
CA GLN A 188 -10.29 -1.39 16.68
C GLN A 188 -9.46 -2.67 16.61
N ARG A 189 -8.87 -2.99 15.45
CA ARG A 189 -7.97 -4.14 15.29
C ARG A 189 -6.84 -4.14 16.31
N ARG A 190 -6.30 -2.97 16.64
CA ARG A 190 -5.22 -2.85 17.63
C ARG A 190 -5.74 -2.98 19.07
N LYS A 191 -6.98 -2.58 19.36
CA LYS A 191 -7.63 -2.80 20.66
C LYS A 191 -7.90 -4.29 20.86
N GLU A 192 -8.44 -4.97 19.84
CA GLU A 192 -8.66 -6.42 19.82
C GLU A 192 -7.36 -7.19 20.04
N TYR A 193 -6.28 -6.83 19.35
CA TYR A 193 -4.96 -7.44 19.61
C TYR A 193 -4.51 -7.28 21.05
N ARG A 194 -4.74 -6.10 21.64
CA ARG A 194 -4.27 -5.81 23.01
C ARG A 194 -5.08 -6.56 24.06
N SER A 195 -6.37 -6.85 23.82
CA SER A 195 -7.17 -7.70 24.70
C SER A 195 -6.78 -9.17 24.61
N GLU A 196 -6.32 -9.64 23.44
CA GLU A 196 -5.89 -11.04 23.24
C GLU A 196 -4.42 -11.28 23.64
N LEU A 197 -3.65 -10.22 23.88
CA LEU A 197 -2.23 -10.32 24.16
C LEU A 197 -1.96 -10.72 25.62
N ILE A 198 -1.32 -11.87 25.80
CA ILE A 198 -0.76 -12.31 27.08
C ILE A 198 0.67 -11.77 27.22
N LEU A 199 0.92 -10.91 28.20
CA LEU A 199 2.24 -10.29 28.42
C LEU A 199 2.96 -10.95 29.60
N PHE A 200 4.08 -11.61 29.30
CA PHE A 200 4.92 -12.24 30.32
C PHE A 200 5.69 -11.20 31.15
N PRO A 201 5.77 -11.36 32.48
CA PRO A 201 6.59 -10.50 33.32
C PRO A 201 8.07 -10.70 33.00
N ARG A 202 8.85 -9.61 32.99
CA ARG A 202 10.31 -9.69 32.75
C ARG A 202 11.04 -10.46 33.85
N LYS A 203 10.54 -10.39 35.09
CA LYS A 203 11.03 -11.16 36.23
C LYS A 203 9.84 -11.96 36.79
N PRO A 204 9.87 -13.31 36.76
CA PRO A 204 8.73 -14.11 37.20
C PRO A 204 8.42 -13.96 38.69
N SER A 205 9.44 -13.66 39.51
CA SER A 205 9.30 -13.46 40.96
C SER A 205 8.69 -12.10 41.34
N ALA A 206 8.65 -11.12 40.43
CA ALA A 206 8.20 -9.76 40.71
C ALA A 206 7.41 -9.19 39.52
N PRO A 207 6.13 -9.62 39.34
CA PRO A 207 5.27 -9.11 38.28
C PRO A 207 4.94 -7.63 38.49
N LYS A 208 4.86 -6.87 37.39
CA LYS A 208 4.56 -5.44 37.37
C LYS A 208 3.14 -5.17 36.88
N LYS A 209 2.70 -3.92 37.04
CA LYS A 209 1.42 -3.44 36.51
C LYS A 209 1.40 -3.60 34.98
N GLY A 210 0.45 -4.41 34.48
CA GLY A 210 0.26 -4.68 33.06
C GLY A 210 0.80 -6.03 32.57
N ASP A 211 1.42 -6.82 33.46
CA ASP A 211 1.75 -8.23 33.18
C ASP A 211 0.51 -9.11 33.39
N SER A 212 0.47 -10.26 32.69
CA SER A 212 -0.61 -11.25 32.78
C SER A 212 -0.59 -12.04 34.09
N THR A 213 -1.75 -12.55 34.49
CA THR A 213 -1.91 -13.39 35.70
C THR A 213 -1.29 -14.77 35.50
N ALA A 214 -0.91 -15.44 36.59
CA ALA A 214 -0.28 -16.76 36.52
C ALA A 214 -1.16 -17.83 35.82
N GLU A 215 -2.47 -17.64 35.76
CA GLU A 215 -3.42 -18.50 35.06
C GLU A 215 -3.34 -18.32 33.54
N GLU A 216 -3.33 -17.07 33.07
CA GLU A 216 -3.15 -16.74 31.65
C GLU A 216 -1.81 -17.22 31.11
N LEU A 217 -0.76 -17.16 31.94
CA LEU A 217 0.57 -17.64 31.55
C LEU A 217 0.59 -19.16 31.26
N LYS A 218 -0.25 -19.95 31.93
CA LYS A 218 -0.37 -21.40 31.68
C LYS A 218 -1.18 -21.70 30.41
N LEU A 219 -2.12 -20.83 30.06
CA LEU A 219 -2.93 -20.93 28.84
C LEU A 219 -2.17 -20.47 27.60
N ALA A 220 -1.05 -19.75 27.78
CA ALA A 220 -0.26 -19.22 26.68
C ALA A 220 0.25 -20.35 25.77
N THR A 221 -0.27 -20.38 24.55
CA THR A 221 0.13 -21.31 23.49
C THR A 221 0.59 -20.52 22.27
N GLN A 222 1.54 -21.08 21.51
CA GLN A 222 1.98 -20.44 20.27
C GLN A 222 0.89 -20.54 19.21
N LEU A 223 0.52 -19.40 18.64
CA LEU A 223 -0.46 -19.32 17.56
C LEU A 223 0.20 -19.71 16.23
N THR A 224 -0.24 -20.80 15.63
CA THR A 224 0.22 -21.22 14.29
C THR A 224 -0.51 -20.47 13.20
N GLY A 225 0.22 -19.75 12.34
CA GLY A 225 -0.33 -18.97 11.23
C GLY A 225 -0.40 -17.47 11.51
N PRO A 226 -1.01 -16.69 10.60
CA PRO A 226 -1.06 -15.23 10.71
C PRO A 226 -1.89 -14.77 11.90
N VAL A 227 -1.33 -13.85 12.70
CA VAL A 227 -2.03 -13.21 13.83
C VAL A 227 -3.20 -12.38 13.30
N MET A 228 -4.42 -12.73 13.74
CA MET A 228 -5.69 -12.12 13.32
C MET A 228 -5.81 -11.95 11.79
N PRO A 229 -6.05 -13.03 11.02
CA PRO A 229 -6.06 -12.97 9.56
C PRO A 229 -7.11 -12.00 9.02
N ILE A 230 -6.71 -11.16 8.07
CA ILE A 230 -7.61 -10.22 7.41
C ILE A 230 -8.49 -11.00 6.43
N ARG A 231 -9.81 -10.92 6.61
CA ARG A 231 -10.80 -11.58 5.76
C ARG A 231 -11.61 -10.55 4.98
N HIS A 232 -11.95 -10.87 3.73
CA HIS A 232 -12.90 -10.09 2.95
C HIS A 232 -14.28 -10.69 3.11
N VAL A 233 -15.12 -10.05 3.90
CA VAL A 233 -16.53 -10.45 4.05
C VAL A 233 -17.39 -9.42 3.34
N TYR A 234 -18.14 -9.85 2.35
CA TYR A 234 -19.13 -9.03 1.67
C TYR A 234 -20.43 -9.82 1.57
N LYS A 235 -21.46 -9.34 2.25
CA LYS A 235 -22.81 -9.88 2.19
C LYS A 235 -23.78 -8.71 2.05
N LYS A 236 -24.50 -8.67 0.93
CA LYS A 236 -25.62 -7.73 0.74
C LYS A 236 -26.93 -8.46 1.02
N LYS A 237 -27.86 -7.76 1.68
CA LYS A 237 -29.23 -8.25 1.87
C LYS A 237 -30.08 -7.85 0.66
N ALA A 238 -30.99 -8.71 0.22
CA ALA A 238 -31.95 -8.38 -0.82
C ALA A 238 -32.86 -7.23 -0.35
N ARG A 239 -33.19 -6.32 -1.27
CA ARG A 239 -34.05 -5.15 -1.03
C ARG A 239 -35.00 -4.97 -2.20
N VAL A 240 -36.17 -4.40 -1.95
CA VAL A 240 -37.12 -4.02 -3.00
C VAL A 240 -36.55 -2.80 -3.74
N ILE A 241 -36.65 -2.83 -5.06
CA ILE A 241 -36.14 -1.76 -5.95
C ILE A 241 -37.06 -0.54 -5.80
N THR A 242 -36.48 0.63 -5.52
CA THR A 242 -37.23 1.89 -5.41
C THR A 242 -37.60 2.43 -6.80
N GLU A 243 -38.61 3.28 -6.89
CA GLU A 243 -39.02 3.90 -8.17
C GLU A 243 -37.92 4.79 -8.76
N GLU A 244 -37.15 5.46 -7.91
CA GLU A 244 -35.99 6.27 -8.31
C GLU A 244 -34.89 5.43 -9.00
N GLU A 245 -34.58 4.24 -8.47
CA GLU A 245 -33.61 3.32 -9.06
C GLU A 245 -34.06 2.80 -10.43
N LYS A 246 -35.37 2.60 -10.63
CA LYS A 246 -35.94 2.20 -11.92
C LYS A 246 -35.82 3.31 -12.97
N ASN A 247 -36.00 4.55 -12.56
CA ASN A 247 -35.99 5.71 -13.45
C ASN A 247 -34.56 6.23 -13.74
N PHE A 248 -33.55 5.77 -13.01
CA PHE A 248 -32.17 6.25 -13.16
C PHE A 248 -31.50 5.77 -14.47
N LYS A 249 -31.18 6.72 -15.36
CA LYS A 249 -30.54 6.45 -16.65
C LYS A 249 -29.01 6.38 -16.54
N VAL A 250 -28.47 5.23 -16.14
CA VAL A 250 -27.04 4.99 -15.89
C VAL A 250 -26.13 5.39 -17.08
N VAL A 251 -26.47 4.97 -18.30
CA VAL A 251 -25.63 5.22 -19.49
C VAL A 251 -25.58 6.70 -19.84
N ALA A 252 -26.72 7.39 -19.78
CA ALA A 252 -26.80 8.82 -20.04
C ALA A 252 -26.01 9.61 -18.98
N SER A 253 -26.18 9.26 -17.70
CA SER A 253 -25.40 9.85 -16.59
C SER A 253 -23.90 9.68 -16.80
N ARG A 254 -23.42 8.46 -17.15
CA ARG A 254 -22.00 8.20 -17.42
C ARG A 254 -21.45 9.02 -18.58
N ARG A 255 -22.20 9.16 -19.68
CA ARG A 255 -21.76 9.97 -20.83
C ARG A 255 -21.71 11.45 -20.46
N MET A 256 -22.70 11.94 -19.74
CA MET A 256 -22.76 13.33 -19.29
C MET A 256 -21.62 13.67 -18.33
N THR A 257 -21.32 12.80 -17.35
CA THR A 257 -20.19 13.02 -16.44
C THR A 257 -18.85 13.03 -17.17
N CYS A 258 -18.63 12.13 -18.13
CA CYS A 258 -17.43 12.17 -18.97
C CYS A 258 -17.32 13.51 -19.72
N ALA A 259 -18.41 13.98 -20.34
CA ALA A 259 -18.43 15.26 -21.06
C ALA A 259 -18.15 16.45 -20.12
N ILE A 260 -18.78 16.49 -18.94
CA ILE A 260 -18.55 17.53 -17.92
C ILE A 260 -17.09 17.52 -17.46
N THR A 261 -16.50 16.36 -17.17
CA THR A 261 -15.10 16.27 -16.74
C THR A 261 -14.12 16.70 -17.82
N TRP A 262 -14.42 16.38 -19.08
CA TRP A 262 -13.57 16.77 -20.21
C TRP A 262 -13.67 18.26 -20.51
N LEU A 263 -14.87 18.83 -20.43
CA LEU A 263 -15.12 20.23 -20.76
C LEU A 263 -14.99 21.19 -19.57
N PHE A 264 -14.74 20.73 -18.34
CA PHE A 264 -14.86 21.52 -17.10
C PHE A 264 -14.26 22.94 -17.17
N GLY A 265 -13.06 23.08 -17.74
CA GLY A 265 -12.37 24.37 -17.82
C GLY A 265 -13.01 25.39 -18.76
N ILE A 266 -13.69 24.94 -19.83
CA ILE A 266 -14.21 25.84 -20.88
C ILE A 266 -15.41 26.65 -20.37
N PRO A 267 -16.46 26.04 -19.79
CA PRO A 267 -17.55 26.79 -19.16
C PRO A 267 -17.06 27.66 -18.00
N ALA A 268 -16.09 27.20 -17.20
CA ALA A 268 -15.54 27.99 -16.09
C ALA A 268 -14.85 29.27 -16.61
N LYS A 269 -14.08 29.16 -17.70
CA LYS A 269 -13.46 30.32 -18.36
C LYS A 269 -14.52 31.27 -18.95
N ARG A 270 -15.50 30.74 -19.69
CA ARG A 270 -16.58 31.56 -20.27
C ARG A 270 -17.42 32.28 -19.21
N ALA A 271 -17.68 31.63 -18.08
CA ALA A 271 -18.40 32.23 -16.96
C ALA A 271 -17.60 33.39 -16.34
N LYS A 272 -16.27 33.26 -16.22
CA LYS A 272 -15.39 34.35 -15.76
C LYS A 272 -15.39 35.53 -16.74
N GLU A 273 -15.18 35.26 -18.03
CA GLU A 273 -15.18 36.30 -19.08
C GLU A 273 -16.53 37.02 -19.17
N ALA A 274 -17.65 36.29 -19.06
CA ALA A 274 -18.98 36.90 -19.03
C ALA A 274 -19.18 37.79 -17.79
N ALA A 275 -18.73 37.34 -16.61
CA ALA A 275 -18.80 38.14 -15.39
C ALA A 275 -17.93 39.41 -15.48
N GLU A 276 -16.73 39.32 -16.06
CA GLU A 276 -15.85 40.48 -16.31
C GLU A 276 -16.50 41.48 -17.28
N GLN A 277 -17.10 41.01 -18.37
CA GLN A 277 -17.84 41.86 -19.31
C GLN A 277 -19.07 42.52 -18.67
N ASP A 278 -19.79 41.81 -17.80
CA ASP A 278 -20.94 42.38 -17.08
C ASP A 278 -20.51 43.43 -16.04
N VAL A 279 -19.31 43.29 -15.46
CA VAL A 279 -18.72 44.32 -14.59
C VAL A 279 -18.26 45.53 -15.41
N GLU A 280 -17.67 45.31 -16.58
CA GLU A 280 -17.23 46.38 -17.48
C GLU A 280 -18.42 47.17 -18.05
N LYS A 281 -19.52 46.51 -18.40
CA LYS A 281 -20.77 47.16 -18.85
C LYS A 281 -21.50 47.96 -17.76
N LYS A 282 -21.20 47.70 -16.48
CA LYS A 282 -21.77 48.42 -15.33
C LYS A 282 -20.93 49.61 -14.88
N LYS A 283 -19.71 49.75 -15.40
CA LYS A 283 -18.87 50.94 -15.24
C LYS A 283 -19.21 51.97 -16.31
#